data_AF-A0A2V8D4R6-F1
#
_entry.id   AF-A0A2V8D4R6-F1
#
_cell.length_a   1.000
_cell.length_b   1.000
_cell.length_c   1.000
_cell.angle_alpha   90.00
_cell.angle_beta   90.00
_cell.angle_gamma   90.00
#
_symmetry.space_group_name_H-M   'P 1'
#
loop_
_entity.id
_entity.type
_entity.pdbx_description
1 polymer ?
#
loop_
_entity_poly.entity_id
_entity_poly.type
_entity_poly.pdbx_seq_one_letter_code
_entity_poly.pdbx_strand_id
1 'polypeptide(L)'
;MLACVAAFAFLAMANARAQQLPTAIPQTKWASGQDVVPYFEGWIRNPDGSFDMVFGYFNRNWQEELAIPAGAGNFVEPGGPDRGQPTYFLPRRQGWVFRVRVPQDFGKQVVTWTVTANGKTQKAYGELLPVEEITERIVMARGNLNPGEGDPNKPPLVTVAPVHAASIGDAVSLRATVVDDGLPKPREVSAKRPAASDATKIQAQTNSNVTPRPRGLTVAWMQLRGPARVTFEPAGSIPVAEGTAVTAARFQQPGIYVLRATASDGALATKTDVTITVDAGKSQNPMRVW
;
A
#
# COMPACT_ATOMS: atom_id res chain seq x y z
N MET A 1 33.49 86.30 -15.39
CA MET A 1 34.54 85.30 -15.17
C MET A 1 33.97 84.23 -14.25
N LEU A 2 33.49 83.13 -14.82
CA LEU A 2 32.92 82.01 -14.06
C LEU A 2 33.70 80.76 -14.43
N ALA A 3 34.29 80.11 -13.42
CA ALA A 3 35.15 78.95 -13.55
C ALA A 3 34.33 77.66 -13.69
N CYS A 4 34.77 76.78 -14.59
CA CYS A 4 34.23 75.45 -14.83
C CYS A 4 34.38 74.53 -13.61
N VAL A 5 33.29 73.84 -13.22
CA VAL A 5 33.33 72.66 -12.35
C VAL A 5 32.78 71.49 -13.15
N ALA A 6 33.62 70.49 -13.40
CA ALA A 6 33.23 69.26 -14.07
C ALA A 6 32.49 68.34 -13.07
N ALA A 7 31.24 68.01 -13.37
CA ALA A 7 30.46 67.04 -12.60
C ALA A 7 30.69 65.63 -13.14
N PHE A 8 31.27 64.74 -12.34
CA PHE A 8 31.35 63.31 -12.65
C PHE A 8 30.04 62.63 -12.24
N ALA A 9 29.29 62.12 -13.22
CA ALA A 9 28.12 61.27 -12.99
C ALA A 9 28.59 59.82 -12.72
N PHE A 10 28.42 59.34 -11.49
CA PHE A 10 28.55 57.91 -11.17
C PHE A 10 27.21 57.22 -11.44
N LEU A 11 27.14 56.43 -12.52
CA LEU A 11 26.04 55.49 -12.73
C LEU A 11 26.23 54.28 -11.81
N ALA A 12 25.42 54.18 -10.75
CA ALA A 12 25.30 52.96 -9.97
C ALA A 12 24.50 51.93 -10.78
N MET A 13 25.17 50.97 -11.41
CA MET A 13 24.49 49.82 -12.00
C MET A 13 23.95 48.91 -10.89
N ALA A 14 22.66 48.98 -10.65
CA ALA A 14 21.96 48.01 -9.81
C ALA A 14 21.98 46.64 -10.52
N ASN A 15 22.80 45.71 -10.03
CA ASN A 15 22.75 44.31 -10.44
C ASN A 15 21.45 43.70 -9.91
N ALA A 16 20.38 43.78 -10.70
CA ALA A 16 19.17 42.99 -10.47
C ALA A 16 19.50 41.51 -10.75
N ARG A 17 19.98 40.79 -9.73
CA ARG A 17 19.98 39.33 -9.78
C ARG A 17 18.53 38.87 -9.77
N ALA A 18 18.05 38.35 -10.90
CA ALA A 18 16.78 37.66 -10.96
C ALA A 18 16.76 36.55 -9.88
N GLN A 19 15.81 36.63 -8.95
CA GLN A 19 15.61 35.60 -7.95
C GLN A 19 15.17 34.33 -8.68
N GLN A 20 16.07 33.35 -8.77
CA GLN A 20 15.74 32.05 -9.35
C GLN A 20 14.74 31.38 -8.40
N LEU A 21 13.45 31.45 -8.75
CA LEU A 21 12.41 30.75 -8.00
C LEU A 21 12.78 29.27 -7.94
N PRO A 22 12.76 28.62 -6.76
CA PRO A 22 13.10 27.21 -6.67
C PRO A 22 12.17 26.40 -7.57
N THR A 23 12.74 25.80 -8.63
CA THR A 23 12.03 24.89 -9.54
C THR A 23 11.87 23.48 -8.96
N ALA A 24 12.46 23.22 -7.80
CA ALA A 24 12.33 21.96 -7.08
C ALA A 24 11.24 22.07 -6.00
N ILE A 25 10.16 21.31 -6.15
CA ILE A 25 9.30 20.97 -5.00
C ILE A 25 10.14 20.05 -4.10
N PRO A 26 10.47 20.43 -2.86
CA PRO A 26 11.24 19.57 -1.98
C PRO A 26 10.46 18.27 -1.76
N GLN A 27 11.09 17.13 -2.03
CA GLN A 27 10.58 15.81 -1.66
C GLN A 27 10.70 15.62 -0.14
N THR A 28 10.04 16.46 0.65
CA THR A 28 10.13 16.42 2.10
C THR A 28 9.67 15.05 2.59
N LYS A 29 10.57 14.35 3.27
CA LYS A 29 10.33 13.04 3.87
C LYS A 29 10.18 13.22 5.37
N TRP A 30 8.96 13.05 5.88
CA TRP A 30 8.72 13.01 7.33
C TRP A 30 8.86 11.58 7.84
N ALA A 31 9.73 11.36 8.83
CA ALA A 31 9.87 10.05 9.46
C ALA A 31 8.58 9.63 10.18
N SER A 32 7.97 10.57 10.92
CA SER A 32 6.78 10.39 11.76
C SER A 32 5.97 11.70 11.90
N GLY A 33 4.82 11.64 12.59
CA GLY A 33 4.02 12.79 13.01
C GLY A 33 3.06 13.33 11.95
N GLN A 34 2.95 12.68 10.80
CA GLN A 34 2.01 13.05 9.73
C GLN A 34 0.70 12.27 9.81
N ASP A 35 -0.28 12.72 9.04
CA ASP A 35 -1.60 12.10 8.95
C ASP A 35 -1.61 10.84 8.07
N VAL A 36 -2.72 10.11 8.19
CA VAL A 36 -3.11 9.04 7.26
C VAL A 36 -4.24 9.58 6.42
N VAL A 37 -4.07 9.58 5.10
CA VAL A 37 -5.07 10.06 4.15
C VAL A 37 -5.78 8.85 3.53
N PRO A 38 -7.03 8.53 3.93
CA PRO A 38 -7.84 7.58 3.20
C PRO A 38 -8.21 8.16 1.83
N TYR A 39 -8.41 7.30 0.83
CA TYR A 39 -8.94 7.69 -0.47
C TYR A 39 -9.82 6.58 -1.05
N PHE A 40 -10.75 6.99 -1.89
CA PHE A 40 -11.62 6.10 -2.65
C PHE A 40 -10.93 5.72 -3.96
N GLU A 41 -10.92 4.43 -4.28
CA GLU A 41 -10.32 3.92 -5.53
C GLU A 41 -11.38 3.73 -6.64
N GLY A 42 -12.66 3.66 -6.28
CA GLY A 42 -13.77 3.36 -7.17
C GLY A 42 -14.70 2.29 -6.61
N TRP A 43 -15.74 1.94 -7.37
CA TRP A 43 -16.72 0.92 -6.99
C TRP A 43 -16.87 -0.18 -8.04
N ILE A 44 -17.20 -1.39 -7.59
CA ILE A 44 -17.43 -2.56 -8.45
C ILE A 44 -18.90 -2.95 -8.36
N ARG A 45 -19.52 -3.20 -9.51
CA ARG A 45 -20.85 -3.82 -9.60
C ARG A 45 -20.75 -5.33 -9.41
N ASN A 46 -21.55 -5.87 -8.51
CA ASN A 46 -21.63 -7.31 -8.27
C ASN A 46 -22.78 -7.96 -9.08
N PRO A 47 -22.70 -9.27 -9.38
CA PRO A 47 -23.77 -9.98 -10.11
C PRO A 47 -25.14 -9.98 -9.41
N ASP A 48 -25.16 -9.87 -8.09
CA ASP A 48 -26.37 -9.77 -7.26
C ASP A 48 -26.99 -8.35 -7.25
N GLY A 49 -26.43 -7.42 -8.03
CA GLY A 49 -26.87 -6.03 -8.12
C GLY A 49 -26.31 -5.11 -7.03
N SER A 50 -25.64 -5.65 -6.02
CA SER A 50 -24.97 -4.85 -4.99
C SER A 50 -23.67 -4.23 -5.50
N PHE A 51 -23.03 -3.38 -4.68
CA PHE A 51 -21.76 -2.73 -5.05
C PHE A 51 -20.70 -2.89 -3.98
N ASP A 52 -19.45 -3.10 -4.39
CA ASP A 52 -18.28 -3.05 -3.51
C ASP A 52 -17.59 -1.68 -3.64
N MET A 53 -17.61 -0.89 -2.58
CA MET A 53 -16.87 0.38 -2.50
C MET A 53 -15.42 0.10 -2.09
N VAL A 54 -14.45 0.44 -2.93
CA VAL A 54 -13.03 0.06 -2.72
C VAL A 54 -12.21 1.25 -2.22
N PHE A 55 -11.47 1.04 -1.14
CA PHE A 55 -10.69 2.09 -0.48
C PHE A 55 -9.21 1.74 -0.35
N GLY A 56 -8.37 2.76 -0.36
CA GLY A 56 -6.96 2.71 0.00
C GLY A 56 -6.59 3.85 0.93
N TYR A 57 -5.35 3.89 1.37
CA TYR A 57 -4.82 4.99 2.18
C TYR A 57 -3.38 5.34 1.83
N PHE A 58 -2.97 6.53 2.22
CA PHE A 58 -1.60 7.00 2.17
C PHE A 58 -1.18 7.43 3.58
N ASN A 59 -0.37 6.61 4.24
CA ASN A 59 0.32 7.03 5.44
C ASN A 59 1.48 7.94 5.01
N ARG A 60 1.38 9.23 5.34
CA ARG A 60 2.35 10.24 4.89
C ARG A 60 3.72 10.10 5.56
N ASN A 61 3.81 9.29 6.61
CA ASN A 61 5.05 8.97 7.30
C ASN A 61 5.93 8.01 6.46
N TRP A 62 7.24 8.09 6.68
CA TRP A 62 8.22 7.19 6.05
C TRP A 62 8.65 6.02 6.93
N GLN A 63 8.55 6.15 8.25
CA GLN A 63 8.94 5.12 9.21
C GLN A 63 7.81 4.76 10.17
N GLU A 64 7.00 5.74 10.58
CA GLU A 64 5.93 5.52 11.55
C GLU A 64 4.80 4.65 10.98
N GLU A 65 4.62 3.49 11.61
CA GLU A 65 3.45 2.61 11.51
C GLU A 65 2.46 3.01 12.62
N LEU A 66 1.16 3.03 12.32
CA LEU A 66 0.14 3.46 13.27
C LEU A 66 -0.89 2.36 13.51
N ALA A 67 -1.17 2.07 14.78
CA ALA A 67 -2.33 1.26 15.18
C ALA A 67 -3.46 2.20 15.60
N ILE A 68 -4.55 2.22 14.82
CA ILE A 68 -5.74 3.05 15.08
C ILE A 68 -6.96 2.13 15.04
N PRO A 69 -7.43 1.64 16.21
CA PRO A 69 -8.58 0.74 16.31
C PRO A 69 -9.84 1.35 15.70
N ALA A 70 -10.75 0.51 15.21
CA ALA A 70 -12.07 0.97 14.79
C ALA A 70 -12.78 1.66 15.98
N GLY A 71 -13.31 2.85 15.75
CA GLY A 71 -13.86 3.70 16.82
C GLY A 71 -13.80 5.18 16.45
N ALA A 72 -13.79 6.06 17.45
CA ALA A 72 -13.89 7.51 17.24
C ALA A 72 -12.81 8.11 16.31
N GLY A 73 -11.62 7.51 16.25
CA GLY A 73 -10.52 7.94 15.37
C GLY A 73 -10.39 7.16 14.06
N ASN A 74 -11.23 6.14 13.82
CA ASN A 74 -11.20 5.34 12.60
C ASN A 74 -12.55 4.65 12.41
N PHE A 75 -13.42 5.25 11.62
CA PHE A 75 -14.79 4.74 11.45
C PHE A 75 -15.29 4.91 10.03
N VAL A 76 -16.22 4.03 9.65
CA VAL A 76 -16.90 4.06 8.36
C VAL A 76 -18.38 4.29 8.58
N GLU A 77 -18.96 5.23 7.85
CA GLU A 77 -20.40 5.48 7.86
C GLU A 77 -20.97 5.29 6.44
N PRO A 78 -22.22 4.80 6.30
CA PRO A 78 -23.08 4.26 7.35
C PRO A 78 -22.67 2.85 7.83
N GLY A 79 -23.23 2.42 8.96
CA GLY A 79 -23.04 1.06 9.50
C GLY A 79 -21.78 0.86 10.35
N GLY A 80 -21.15 1.95 10.80
CA GLY A 80 -19.93 1.93 11.61
C GLY A 80 -20.13 1.60 13.09
N PRO A 81 -19.06 1.75 13.90
CA PRO A 81 -17.75 2.27 13.48
C PRO A 81 -16.92 1.27 12.67
N ASP A 82 -17.16 -0.04 12.79
CA ASP A 82 -16.38 -1.08 12.13
C ASP A 82 -17.12 -1.71 10.95
N ARG A 83 -16.53 -1.57 9.76
CA ARG A 83 -17.00 -2.13 8.48
C ARG A 83 -15.91 -2.96 7.81
N GLY A 84 -14.91 -3.43 8.57
CA GLY A 84 -13.79 -4.19 8.02
C GLY A 84 -12.57 -3.34 7.63
N GLN A 85 -12.56 -2.04 7.93
CA GLN A 85 -11.43 -1.16 7.59
C GLN A 85 -10.13 -1.57 8.30
N PRO A 86 -8.95 -1.20 7.76
CA PRO A 86 -7.67 -1.40 8.42
C PRO A 86 -7.65 -0.74 9.79
N THR A 87 -6.99 -1.40 10.75
CA THR A 87 -6.65 -0.78 12.04
C THR A 87 -5.15 -0.65 12.22
N TYR A 88 -4.36 -1.12 11.25
CA TYR A 88 -2.91 -0.99 11.22
C TYR A 88 -2.48 -0.34 9.90
N PHE A 89 -1.77 0.78 10.00
CA PHE A 89 -1.44 1.66 8.88
C PHE A 89 0.06 1.64 8.62
N LEU A 90 0.47 0.80 7.66
CA LEU A 90 1.84 0.74 7.16
C LEU A 90 2.22 2.06 6.46
N PRO A 91 3.50 2.44 6.40
CA PRO A 91 3.93 3.65 5.73
C PRO A 91 3.55 3.61 4.24
N ARG A 92 3.49 4.80 3.65
CA ARG A 92 3.31 5.00 2.20
C ARG A 92 1.92 4.58 1.71
N ARG A 93 1.80 4.42 0.38
CA ARG A 93 0.53 4.17 -0.30
C ARG A 93 0.18 2.70 -0.20
N GLN A 94 -0.96 2.41 0.38
CA GLN A 94 -1.59 1.10 0.37
C GLN A 94 -2.90 1.25 -0.42
N GLY A 95 -2.93 0.72 -1.64
CA GLY A 95 -4.12 0.77 -2.50
C GLY A 95 -4.94 -0.51 -2.42
N TRP A 96 -6.22 -0.42 -2.76
CA TRP A 96 -7.12 -1.57 -2.86
C TRP A 96 -7.21 -2.39 -1.55
N VAL A 97 -7.23 -1.72 -0.40
CA VAL A 97 -6.93 -2.33 0.90
C VAL A 97 -8.16 -2.97 1.55
N PHE A 98 -9.35 -2.41 1.39
CA PHE A 98 -10.57 -3.06 1.88
C PHE A 98 -11.77 -2.61 1.07
N ARG A 99 -12.90 -3.30 1.28
CA ARG A 99 -14.14 -3.06 0.56
C ARG A 99 -15.29 -2.89 1.53
N VAL A 100 -16.25 -2.05 1.15
CA VAL A 100 -17.52 -1.91 1.84
C VAL A 100 -18.63 -2.28 0.88
N ARG A 101 -19.34 -3.38 1.16
CA ARG A 101 -20.51 -3.80 0.39
C ARG A 101 -21.70 -2.87 0.70
N VAL A 102 -22.32 -2.33 -0.34
CA VAL A 102 -23.55 -1.53 -0.27
C VAL A 102 -24.65 -2.15 -1.15
N PRO A 103 -25.94 -2.01 -0.79
CA PRO A 103 -27.03 -2.69 -1.49
C PRO A 103 -27.33 -2.09 -2.87
N GLN A 104 -28.13 -2.80 -3.67
CA GLN A 104 -28.51 -2.35 -5.03
C GLN A 104 -29.25 -1.00 -5.04
N ASP A 105 -30.00 -0.70 -3.98
CA ASP A 105 -30.78 0.53 -3.81
C ASP A 105 -30.01 1.66 -3.12
N PHE A 106 -28.68 1.57 -3.02
CA PHE A 106 -27.83 2.57 -2.35
C PHE A 106 -28.03 3.98 -2.91
N GLY A 107 -28.27 4.12 -4.22
CA GLY A 107 -28.65 5.39 -4.85
C GLY A 107 -27.56 6.45 -4.75
N LYS A 108 -27.91 7.62 -4.20
CA LYS A 108 -27.01 8.79 -4.05
C LYS A 108 -26.40 8.90 -2.64
N GLN A 109 -26.45 7.82 -1.87
CA GLN A 109 -25.81 7.78 -0.56
C GLN A 109 -24.28 7.78 -0.70
N VAL A 110 -23.60 8.08 0.39
CA VAL A 110 -22.14 8.18 0.44
C VAL A 110 -21.60 7.27 1.53
N VAL A 111 -20.61 6.44 1.21
CA VAL A 111 -19.79 5.77 2.22
C VAL A 111 -18.65 6.70 2.60
N THR A 112 -18.57 7.09 3.86
CA THR A 112 -17.50 7.95 4.38
C THR A 112 -16.57 7.15 5.27
N TRP A 113 -15.28 7.07 4.93
CA TRP A 113 -14.24 6.55 5.82
C TRP A 113 -13.46 7.71 6.44
N THR A 114 -13.51 7.82 7.76
CA THR A 114 -12.80 8.85 8.54
C THR A 114 -11.64 8.24 9.31
N VAL A 115 -10.46 8.86 9.21
CA VAL A 115 -9.26 8.47 9.97
C VAL A 115 -8.65 9.69 10.65
N THR A 116 -8.37 9.59 11.94
CA THR A 116 -7.68 10.59 12.75
C THR A 116 -6.33 10.04 13.18
N ALA A 117 -5.26 10.63 12.66
CA ALA A 117 -3.89 10.26 12.98
C ALA A 117 -3.10 11.52 13.37
N ASN A 118 -2.34 11.45 14.46
CA ASN A 118 -1.49 12.56 14.93
C ASN A 118 -2.25 13.89 15.04
N GLY A 119 -3.48 13.84 15.58
CA GLY A 119 -4.36 15.01 15.76
C GLY A 119 -5.03 15.55 14.49
N LYS A 120 -4.78 14.95 13.33
CA LYS A 120 -5.33 15.38 12.04
C LYS A 120 -6.36 14.37 11.55
N THR A 121 -7.53 14.87 11.16
CA THR A 121 -8.63 14.05 10.64
C THR A 121 -8.70 14.17 9.13
N GLN A 122 -8.79 13.03 8.45
CA GLN A 122 -8.93 12.92 7.00
C GLN A 122 -10.12 12.03 6.65
N LYS A 123 -10.71 12.26 5.48
CA LYS A 123 -11.91 11.55 5.01
C LYS A 123 -11.80 11.13 3.55
N ALA A 124 -12.34 9.96 3.25
CA ALA A 124 -12.62 9.50 1.89
C ALA A 124 -14.12 9.32 1.72
N TYR A 125 -14.64 9.74 0.57
CA TYR A 125 -16.05 9.63 0.21
C TYR A 125 -16.16 8.67 -0.97
N GLY A 126 -16.96 7.62 -0.81
CA GLY A 126 -17.29 6.67 -1.84
C GLY A 126 -18.72 6.88 -2.31
N GLU A 127 -18.87 7.17 -3.60
CA GLU A 127 -20.14 7.40 -4.29
C GLU A 127 -20.27 6.48 -5.50
N LEU A 128 -21.49 6.27 -5.99
CA LEU A 128 -21.75 5.48 -7.20
C LEU A 128 -21.73 6.38 -8.45
N LEU A 129 -20.67 7.17 -8.61
CA LEU A 129 -20.49 7.98 -9.83
C LEU A 129 -20.13 7.08 -11.00
N PRO A 130 -20.78 7.19 -12.18
CA PRO A 130 -20.50 6.31 -13.33
C PRO A 130 -19.03 6.31 -13.77
N VAL A 131 -18.32 7.44 -13.60
CA VAL A 131 -16.90 7.56 -13.98
C VAL A 131 -15.95 6.88 -13.00
N GLU A 132 -16.44 6.48 -11.82
CA GLU A 132 -15.68 5.80 -10.76
C GLU A 132 -15.97 4.28 -10.74
N GLU A 133 -16.77 3.78 -11.67
CA GLU A 133 -16.96 2.33 -11.85
C GLU A 133 -15.65 1.70 -12.31
N ILE A 134 -15.22 0.68 -11.58
CA ILE A 134 -14.03 -0.12 -11.88
C ILE A 134 -14.43 -1.59 -11.96
N THR A 135 -13.56 -2.39 -12.58
CA THR A 135 -13.73 -3.84 -12.63
C THR A 135 -12.86 -4.52 -11.58
N GLU A 136 -13.26 -5.71 -11.17
CA GLU A 136 -12.43 -6.58 -10.32
C GLU A 136 -11.02 -6.77 -10.91
N ARG A 137 -10.93 -6.81 -12.25
CA ARG A 137 -9.67 -6.96 -12.97
C ARG A 137 -8.73 -5.77 -12.79
N ILE A 138 -9.24 -4.54 -12.67
CA ILE A 138 -8.42 -3.36 -12.31
C ILE A 138 -7.83 -3.51 -10.92
N VAL A 139 -8.60 -4.05 -9.97
CA VAL A 139 -8.13 -4.31 -8.61
C VAL A 139 -7.04 -5.39 -8.58
N MET A 140 -7.25 -6.48 -9.31
CA MET A 140 -6.27 -7.57 -9.45
C MET A 140 -4.96 -7.11 -10.10
N ALA A 141 -5.05 -6.26 -11.13
CA ALA A 141 -3.90 -5.64 -11.77
C ALA A 141 -3.26 -4.51 -10.94
N ARG A 142 -3.85 -4.17 -9.79
CA ARG A 142 -3.44 -3.06 -8.91
C ARG A 142 -3.38 -1.71 -9.65
N GLY A 143 -4.24 -1.51 -10.63
CA GLY A 143 -4.27 -0.31 -11.49
C GLY A 143 -3.25 -0.30 -12.63
N ASN A 144 -2.50 -1.38 -12.85
CA ASN A 144 -1.65 -1.51 -14.04
C ASN A 144 -2.49 -1.72 -15.32
N LEU A 145 -1.83 -1.57 -16.48
CA LEU A 145 -2.43 -1.80 -17.79
C LEU A 145 -3.20 -3.13 -17.82
N ASN A 146 -4.51 -3.03 -18.02
CA ASN A 146 -5.40 -4.17 -18.13
C ASN A 146 -5.60 -4.51 -19.62
N PRO A 147 -5.11 -5.65 -20.11
CA PRO A 147 -5.27 -6.06 -21.51
C PRO A 147 -6.73 -6.37 -21.92
N GLY A 148 -7.68 -6.32 -20.98
CA GLY A 148 -9.11 -6.45 -21.25
C GLY A 148 -9.64 -7.88 -21.21
N GLU A 149 -10.87 -8.07 -21.69
CA GLU A 149 -11.65 -9.32 -21.58
C GLU A 149 -11.07 -10.51 -22.37
N GLY A 150 -10.17 -10.27 -23.32
CA GLY A 150 -9.53 -11.31 -24.13
C GLY A 150 -8.23 -11.88 -23.55
N ASP A 151 -7.79 -11.43 -22.37
CA ASP A 151 -6.56 -11.94 -21.76
C ASP A 151 -6.76 -13.34 -21.18
N PRO A 152 -6.01 -14.36 -21.68
CA PRO A 152 -6.09 -15.71 -21.13
C PRO A 152 -5.55 -15.83 -19.70
N ASN A 153 -4.76 -14.85 -19.22
CA ASN A 153 -4.20 -14.87 -17.86
C ASN A 153 -5.30 -14.78 -16.79
N LYS A 154 -5.37 -15.79 -15.95
CA LYS A 154 -6.20 -15.82 -14.74
C LYS A 154 -5.36 -15.44 -13.53
N PRO A 155 -5.95 -14.77 -12.53
CA PRO A 155 -5.19 -14.42 -11.35
C PRO A 155 -4.83 -15.68 -10.54
N PRO A 156 -3.69 -15.72 -9.84
CA PRO A 156 -3.32 -16.86 -9.01
C PRO A 156 -4.36 -17.07 -7.92
N LEU A 157 -4.66 -18.31 -7.55
CA LEU A 157 -5.46 -18.65 -6.37
C LEU A 157 -4.53 -18.84 -5.17
N VAL A 158 -4.89 -18.27 -4.02
CA VAL A 158 -4.13 -18.45 -2.77
C VAL A 158 -5.02 -18.98 -1.65
N THR A 159 -4.50 -19.96 -0.92
CA THR A 159 -5.07 -20.45 0.33
C THR A 159 -4.01 -20.41 1.42
N VAL A 160 -4.42 -20.21 2.67
CA VAL A 160 -3.52 -20.18 3.83
C VAL A 160 -3.92 -21.31 4.75
N ALA A 161 -2.93 -22.10 5.18
CA ALA A 161 -3.15 -23.17 6.14
C ALA A 161 -3.71 -22.60 7.47
N PRO A 162 -4.66 -23.29 8.13
CA PRO A 162 -5.16 -22.85 9.43
C PRO A 162 -4.02 -22.60 10.42
N VAL A 163 -4.08 -21.46 11.09
CA VAL A 163 -3.10 -21.06 12.10
C VAL A 163 -3.69 -21.37 13.46
N HIS A 164 -2.99 -22.17 14.27
CA HIS A 164 -3.39 -22.47 15.64
C HIS A 164 -3.21 -21.23 16.55
N ALA A 165 -3.64 -21.33 17.82
CA ALA A 165 -3.43 -20.26 18.80
C ALA A 165 -1.95 -19.84 18.86
N ALA A 166 -1.72 -18.53 18.84
CA ALA A 166 -0.40 -17.93 18.91
C ALA A 166 -0.15 -17.39 20.33
N SER A 167 1.10 -17.37 20.76
CA SER A 167 1.51 -16.69 21.99
C SER A 167 2.56 -15.63 21.69
N ILE A 168 2.63 -14.59 22.52
CA ILE A 168 3.67 -13.57 22.42
C ILE A 168 5.05 -14.24 22.47
N GLY A 169 5.96 -13.80 21.58
CA GLY A 169 7.33 -14.29 21.51
C GLY A 169 7.53 -15.50 20.59
N ASP A 170 6.50 -16.33 20.40
CA ASP A 170 6.57 -17.48 19.52
C ASP A 170 6.52 -17.07 18.03
N ALA A 171 7.27 -17.79 17.21
CA ALA A 171 7.18 -17.68 15.76
C ALA A 171 6.01 -18.53 15.26
N VAL A 172 5.05 -17.90 14.61
CA VAL A 172 3.92 -18.57 13.96
C VAL A 172 4.24 -18.76 12.49
N SER A 173 4.29 -20.01 12.04
CA SER A 173 4.53 -20.32 10.62
C SER A 173 3.27 -20.10 9.80
N LEU A 174 3.33 -19.16 8.85
CA LEU A 174 2.27 -18.89 7.88
C LEU A 174 2.65 -19.53 6.55
N ARG A 175 1.88 -20.55 6.15
CA ARG A 175 2.05 -21.25 4.86
C ARG A 175 0.91 -20.89 3.93
N ALA A 176 1.27 -20.26 2.81
CA ALA A 176 0.36 -20.03 1.69
C ALA A 176 0.60 -21.10 0.61
N THR A 177 -0.48 -21.67 0.08
CA THR A 177 -0.49 -22.53 -1.11
C THR A 177 -1.05 -21.73 -2.28
N VAL A 178 -0.35 -21.76 -3.41
CA VAL A 178 -0.68 -20.97 -4.59
C VAL A 178 -0.85 -21.88 -5.80
N VAL A 179 -1.96 -21.71 -6.51
CA VAL A 179 -2.25 -22.37 -7.79
C VAL A 179 -2.42 -21.30 -8.84
N ASP A 180 -1.84 -21.50 -10.01
CA ASP A 180 -1.80 -20.53 -11.10
C ASP A 180 -1.90 -21.25 -12.44
N ASP A 181 -2.30 -20.55 -13.50
CA ASP A 181 -2.39 -21.11 -14.85
C ASP A 181 -1.05 -21.08 -15.61
N GLY A 182 0.01 -20.57 -14.98
CA GLY A 182 1.35 -20.45 -15.54
C GLY A 182 1.53 -19.22 -16.43
N LEU A 183 0.56 -18.30 -16.42
CA LEU A 183 0.62 -17.02 -17.10
C LEU A 183 0.79 -15.88 -16.06
N PRO A 184 1.35 -14.72 -16.46
CA PRO A 184 2.13 -14.54 -17.67
C PRO A 184 3.40 -15.40 -17.63
N LYS A 185 3.82 -15.93 -18.79
CA LYS A 185 5.07 -16.70 -18.87
C LYS A 185 6.25 -15.84 -18.37
N PRO A 186 7.17 -16.41 -17.58
CA PRO A 186 8.35 -15.67 -17.13
C PRO A 186 9.07 -15.04 -18.30
N ARG A 187 9.25 -13.71 -18.25
CA ARG A 187 9.98 -13.00 -19.31
C ARG A 187 11.44 -13.47 -19.31
N GLU A 188 11.92 -13.95 -20.47
CA GLU A 188 13.33 -14.25 -20.67
C GLU A 188 14.19 -13.01 -20.38
N VAL A 189 15.36 -13.20 -19.78
CA VAL A 189 16.30 -12.08 -19.59
C VAL A 189 16.76 -11.66 -20.98
N SER A 190 16.25 -10.53 -21.49
CA SER A 190 16.87 -9.90 -22.65
C SER A 190 18.31 -9.56 -22.27
N ALA A 191 19.27 -10.10 -23.01
CA ALA A 191 20.68 -9.79 -22.83
C ALA A 191 20.85 -8.26 -22.81
N LYS A 192 21.67 -7.76 -21.88
CA LYS A 192 21.92 -6.32 -21.76
C LYS A 192 22.37 -5.81 -23.12
N ARG A 193 21.54 -4.99 -23.77
CA ARG A 193 21.85 -4.42 -25.09
C ARG A 193 23.19 -3.68 -24.94
N PRO A 194 24.18 -3.89 -25.83
CA PRO A 194 25.44 -3.15 -25.76
C PRO A 194 25.13 -1.66 -25.69
N ALA A 195 25.80 -0.95 -24.79
CA ALA A 195 25.69 0.50 -24.76
C ALA A 195 26.10 1.03 -26.14
N ALA A 196 25.22 1.79 -26.79
CA ALA A 196 25.58 2.46 -28.03
C ALA A 196 26.74 3.42 -27.71
N SER A 197 27.91 3.20 -28.31
CA SER A 197 29.10 4.03 -28.16
C SER A 197 28.99 5.38 -28.89
N ASP A 198 27.89 5.59 -29.60
CA ASP A 198 27.68 6.72 -30.49
C ASP A 198 26.82 7.80 -29.80
N ALA A 199 27.48 8.89 -29.37
CA ALA A 199 26.89 10.00 -28.63
C ALA A 199 25.90 10.85 -29.46
N THR A 200 25.76 10.58 -30.76
CA THR A 200 24.88 11.34 -31.68
C THR A 200 23.44 10.81 -31.74
N LYS A 201 23.15 9.66 -31.10
CA LYS A 201 21.81 9.08 -31.04
C LYS A 201 21.13 9.45 -29.72
N ILE A 202 19.88 9.94 -29.78
CA ILE A 202 19.03 10.16 -28.60
C ILE A 202 19.01 8.85 -27.80
N GLN A 203 19.64 8.86 -26.63
CA GLN A 203 19.61 7.72 -25.71
C GLN A 203 18.25 7.77 -24.99
N ALA A 204 17.48 6.69 -25.06
CA ALA A 204 16.36 6.53 -24.15
C ALA A 204 16.92 6.60 -22.72
N GLN A 205 16.37 7.49 -21.88
CA GLN A 205 16.68 7.49 -20.45
C GLN A 205 16.30 6.12 -19.88
N THR A 206 17.27 5.22 -19.74
CA THR A 206 17.06 3.98 -19.03
C THR A 206 17.08 4.33 -17.54
N ASN A 207 15.90 4.47 -16.95
CA ASN A 207 15.74 4.44 -15.49
C ASN A 207 16.15 3.04 -15.00
N SER A 208 17.46 2.84 -14.90
CA SER A 208 18.11 1.54 -14.66
C SER A 208 18.20 1.22 -13.17
N ASN A 209 17.31 1.79 -12.35
CA ASN A 209 17.11 1.35 -10.97
C ASN A 209 16.07 0.23 -10.91
N VAL A 210 16.20 -0.75 -11.82
CA VAL A 210 15.40 -1.97 -11.77
C VAL A 210 16.07 -2.88 -10.75
N THR A 211 15.66 -2.79 -9.48
CA THR A 211 15.84 -3.93 -8.58
C THR A 211 15.22 -5.15 -9.24
N PRO A 212 15.89 -6.31 -9.28
CA PRO A 212 15.30 -7.52 -9.85
C PRO A 212 14.01 -7.81 -9.07
N ARG A 213 12.85 -7.51 -9.66
CA ARG A 213 11.58 -8.00 -9.12
C ARG A 213 11.66 -9.53 -9.20
N PRO A 214 11.31 -10.25 -8.12
CA PRO A 214 11.20 -11.70 -8.19
C PRO A 214 10.34 -12.03 -9.41
N ARG A 215 10.88 -12.90 -10.27
CA ARG A 215 10.18 -13.33 -11.48
C ARG A 215 9.37 -14.56 -11.13
N GLY A 216 8.13 -14.61 -11.61
CA GLY A 216 7.20 -15.69 -11.30
C GLY A 216 6.35 -15.39 -10.06
N LEU A 217 5.65 -16.43 -9.60
CA LEU A 217 4.68 -16.32 -8.51
C LEU A 217 5.32 -15.88 -7.20
N THR A 218 4.67 -14.94 -6.53
CA THR A 218 5.07 -14.48 -5.20
C THR A 218 3.89 -14.40 -4.26
N VAL A 219 4.19 -14.49 -2.96
CA VAL A 219 3.26 -14.15 -1.88
C VAL A 219 3.87 -13.04 -1.04
N ALA A 220 3.09 -11.99 -0.77
CA ALA A 220 3.45 -10.95 0.18
C ALA A 220 2.43 -10.89 1.32
N TRP A 221 2.91 -10.64 2.53
CA TRP A 221 2.09 -10.53 3.73
C TRP A 221 1.97 -9.08 4.18
N MET A 222 0.76 -8.68 4.56
CA MET A 222 0.46 -7.37 5.13
C MET A 222 -0.37 -7.55 6.41
N GLN A 223 0.00 -6.83 7.47
CA GLN A 223 -0.90 -6.65 8.60
C GLN A 223 -2.00 -5.66 8.24
N LEU A 224 -3.25 -6.13 8.24
CA LEU A 224 -4.43 -5.30 7.97
C LEU A 224 -4.99 -4.73 9.27
N ARG A 225 -5.08 -5.58 10.31
CA ARG A 225 -5.67 -5.24 11.61
C ARG A 225 -4.86 -5.85 12.74
N GLY A 226 -4.90 -5.22 13.90
CA GLY A 226 -4.25 -5.69 15.12
C GLY A 226 -3.80 -4.55 16.04
N PRO A 227 -3.52 -4.85 17.31
CA PRO A 227 -3.16 -3.86 18.33
C PRO A 227 -1.71 -3.35 18.23
N ALA A 228 -0.80 -4.16 17.68
CA ALA A 228 0.62 -3.83 17.56
C ALA A 228 1.23 -4.38 16.27
N ARG A 229 2.51 -4.09 16.03
CA ARG A 229 3.24 -4.57 14.85
C ARG A 229 3.38 -6.09 14.81
N VAL A 230 3.23 -6.66 13.62
CA VAL A 230 3.67 -8.03 13.29
C VAL A 230 4.95 -7.97 12.47
N THR A 231 5.95 -8.74 12.90
CA THR A 231 7.20 -8.92 12.13
C THR A 231 7.12 -10.20 11.32
N PHE A 232 7.49 -10.13 10.04
CA PHE A 232 7.53 -11.26 9.11
C PHE A 232 8.96 -11.61 8.74
N GLU A 233 9.30 -12.90 8.73
CA GLU A 233 10.63 -13.41 8.38
C GLU A 233 10.52 -14.68 7.50
N PRO A 234 10.85 -14.62 6.20
CA PRO A 234 11.22 -13.43 5.44
C PRO A 234 10.06 -12.44 5.27
N ALA A 235 10.40 -11.15 5.15
CA ALA A 235 9.46 -10.07 4.85
C ALA A 235 9.39 -9.78 3.35
N GLY A 236 8.31 -9.11 2.93
CA GLY A 236 8.14 -8.64 1.54
C GLY A 236 7.61 -9.72 0.60
N SER A 237 8.06 -9.65 -0.66
CA SER A 237 7.60 -10.55 -1.73
C SER A 237 8.39 -11.86 -1.70
N ILE A 238 7.75 -12.93 -1.24
CA ILE A 238 8.35 -14.26 -1.07
C ILE A 238 8.08 -15.07 -2.34
N PRO A 239 9.11 -15.62 -3.02
CA PRO A 239 8.90 -16.50 -4.16
C PRO A 239 8.10 -17.75 -3.77
N VAL A 240 7.18 -18.16 -4.63
CA VAL A 240 6.48 -19.44 -4.49
C VAL A 240 7.37 -20.55 -5.04
N ALA A 241 7.68 -21.55 -4.21
CA ALA A 241 8.42 -22.74 -4.58
C ALA A 241 7.52 -23.97 -4.35
N GLU A 242 7.44 -24.84 -5.36
CA GLU A 242 6.62 -26.06 -5.31
C GLU A 242 5.16 -25.79 -4.89
N GLY A 243 4.59 -24.69 -5.39
CA GLY A 243 3.22 -24.26 -5.08
C GLY A 243 3.03 -23.70 -3.66
N THR A 244 4.10 -23.43 -2.91
CA THR A 244 4.00 -22.89 -1.54
C THR A 244 4.93 -21.71 -1.27
N ALA A 245 4.53 -20.84 -0.35
CA ALA A 245 5.38 -19.79 0.22
C ALA A 245 5.17 -19.74 1.74
N VAL A 246 6.27 -19.62 2.50
CA VAL A 246 6.27 -19.68 3.97
C VAL A 246 6.94 -18.46 4.56
N THR A 247 6.36 -17.91 5.62
CA THR A 247 6.98 -16.88 6.48
C THR A 247 6.70 -17.16 7.95
N ALA A 248 7.61 -16.76 8.83
CA ALA A 248 7.37 -16.72 10.26
C ALA A 248 6.81 -15.34 10.66
N ALA A 249 5.68 -15.31 11.35
CA ALA A 249 5.09 -14.13 11.94
C ALA A 249 5.35 -14.09 13.45
N ARG A 250 5.76 -12.93 13.98
CA ARG A 250 5.97 -12.71 15.42
C ARG A 250 5.11 -11.57 15.92
N PHE A 251 4.52 -11.76 17.10
CA PHE A 251 3.57 -10.85 17.74
C PHE A 251 4.15 -10.32 19.05
N GLN A 252 3.95 -9.03 19.31
CA GLN A 252 4.48 -8.33 20.49
C GLN A 252 3.43 -8.04 21.56
N GLN A 253 2.15 -8.15 21.22
CA GLN A 253 1.03 -7.89 22.12
C GLN A 253 -0.05 -8.95 21.93
N PRO A 254 -0.85 -9.25 22.98
CA PRO A 254 -1.98 -10.13 22.84
C PRO A 254 -3.11 -9.41 22.11
N GLY A 255 -3.96 -10.18 21.43
CA GLY A 255 -5.14 -9.65 20.72
C GLY A 255 -5.43 -10.37 19.42
N ILE A 256 -6.40 -9.82 18.68
CA ILE A 256 -6.82 -10.34 17.39
C ILE A 256 -6.11 -9.59 16.27
N TYR A 257 -5.46 -10.34 15.39
CA TYR A 257 -4.76 -9.84 14.22
C TYR A 257 -5.45 -10.33 12.95
N VAL A 258 -5.54 -9.47 11.94
CA VAL A 258 -5.93 -9.88 10.58
C VAL A 258 -4.76 -9.62 9.67
N LEU A 259 -4.23 -10.70 9.10
CA LEU A 259 -3.10 -10.67 8.16
C LEU A 259 -3.61 -11.05 6.77
N ARG A 260 -3.16 -10.32 5.77
CA ARG A 260 -3.51 -10.55 4.37
C ARG A 260 -2.33 -11.16 3.62
N ALA A 261 -2.53 -12.34 3.05
CA ALA A 261 -1.67 -12.89 2.03
C ALA A 261 -2.13 -12.39 0.66
N THR A 262 -1.19 -11.88 -0.14
CA THR A 262 -1.42 -11.49 -1.53
C THR A 262 -0.56 -12.35 -2.44
N ALA A 263 -1.16 -13.22 -3.24
CA ALA A 263 -0.46 -13.95 -4.29
C ALA A 263 -0.46 -13.14 -5.58
N SER A 264 0.66 -13.12 -6.31
CA SER A 264 0.84 -12.32 -7.52
C SER A 264 1.64 -13.11 -8.55
N ASP A 265 1.15 -13.16 -9.78
CA ASP A 265 1.87 -13.67 -10.96
C ASP A 265 2.75 -12.58 -11.63
N GLY A 266 2.59 -11.33 -11.18
CA GLY A 266 3.28 -10.13 -11.69
C GLY A 266 2.42 -9.25 -12.59
N ALA A 267 1.32 -9.77 -13.12
CA ALA A 267 0.26 -9.07 -13.85
C ALA A 267 -1.03 -8.95 -13.03
N LEU A 268 -1.48 -10.03 -12.39
CA LEU A 268 -2.67 -10.11 -11.55
C LEU A 268 -2.32 -10.63 -10.15
N ALA A 269 -3.17 -10.30 -9.19
CA ALA A 269 -3.02 -10.72 -7.81
C ALA A 269 -4.37 -11.01 -7.13
N THR A 270 -4.41 -12.03 -6.29
CA THR A 270 -5.51 -12.30 -5.35
C THR A 270 -5.07 -12.14 -3.91
N LYS A 271 -6.06 -12.02 -3.03
CA LYS A 271 -5.87 -11.79 -1.59
C LYS A 271 -6.68 -12.81 -0.81
N THR A 272 -6.12 -13.28 0.29
CA THR A 272 -6.85 -14.00 1.34
C THR A 272 -6.44 -13.46 2.69
N ASP A 273 -7.41 -13.35 3.60
CA ASP A 273 -7.18 -12.89 4.96
C ASP A 273 -7.17 -14.08 5.92
N VAL A 274 -6.32 -14.02 6.94
CA VAL A 274 -6.29 -14.95 8.06
C VAL A 274 -6.41 -14.17 9.36
N THR A 275 -7.29 -14.64 10.24
CA THR A 275 -7.45 -14.10 11.59
C THR A 275 -6.66 -14.96 12.57
N ILE A 276 -5.84 -14.31 13.40
CA ILE A 276 -5.00 -14.97 14.39
C ILE A 276 -5.29 -14.36 15.76
N THR A 277 -5.62 -15.19 16.73
CA THR A 277 -5.73 -14.80 18.14
C THR A 277 -4.40 -15.08 18.83
N VAL A 278 -3.84 -14.05 19.46
CA VAL A 278 -2.57 -14.10 20.18
C VAL A 278 -2.84 -13.94 21.68
N ASP A 279 -2.40 -14.92 22.46
CA ASP A 279 -2.47 -14.90 23.91
C ASP A 279 -1.19 -14.30 24.52
N ALA A 280 -1.28 -13.82 25.76
CA ALA A 280 -0.17 -13.16 26.47
C ALA A 280 1.05 -14.07 26.76
N GLY A 281 0.96 -15.37 26.45
CA GLY A 281 1.91 -16.39 26.88
C GLY A 281 1.72 -16.75 28.36
N LYS A 282 2.23 -17.92 28.79
CA LYS A 282 2.23 -18.28 30.21
C LYS A 282 3.21 -17.38 30.97
N SER A 283 2.74 -16.65 31.99
CA SER A 283 3.64 -15.92 32.90
C SER A 283 4.59 -16.91 33.57
N GLN A 284 5.90 -16.74 33.39
CA GLN A 284 6.88 -17.38 34.26
C GLN A 284 6.63 -16.87 35.69
N ASN A 285 6.22 -17.79 36.56
CA ASN A 285 5.84 -17.56 37.96
C ASN A 285 6.89 -16.68 38.67
N PRO A 286 6.54 -15.59 39.38
CA PRO A 286 7.51 -14.90 40.21
C PRO A 286 7.99 -15.89 41.29
N MET A 287 9.30 -16.11 41.37
CA MET A 287 9.90 -16.96 42.39
C MET A 287 9.37 -16.53 43.77
N ARG A 288 8.71 -17.45 44.48
CA ARG A 288 8.50 -17.31 45.92
C ARG A 288 9.87 -17.30 46.57
N VAL A 289 10.29 -16.13 47.04
CA VAL A 289 11.39 -16.02 48.00
C VAL A 289 10.84 -16.58 49.31
N TRP A 290 11.41 -17.69 49.77
CA TRP A 290 11.24 -18.20 51.13
C TRP A 290 12.22 -17.48 52.06
#